data_AF-A0A172QT76-F1
#
_entry.id   AF-A0A172QT76-F1
#
_cell.length_a   1.000
_cell.length_b   1.000
_cell.length_c   1.000
_cell.angle_alpha   90.00
_cell.angle_beta   90.00
_cell.angle_gamma   90.00
#
_symmetry.space_group_name_H-M   'P 1'
#
loop_
_entity.id
_entity.type
_entity.pdbx_description
1 polymer ?
#
loop_
_entity_poly.entity_id
_entity_poly.type
_entity_poly.pdbx_seq_one_letter_code
_entity_poly.pdbx_strand_id
1 'polypeptide(L)'
;MALTSLLHQLADEKHSDLSRGAISPRFLTIPSAIDSPSLHIQLEKLRHIIFKEQNHLTSVLGRWSEFLTSTGNNTDILRTAAELALQLEQVRDSALETEQRLAATNTTTLPHDILTELTQEINSCNDQLSSLIDSLKTRKSEHSRI
;
A
#
# COMPACT_ATOMS: atom_id res chain seq x y z
N MET A 1 -3.73 14.27 -19.44
CA MET A 1 -2.88 13.10 -19.78
C MET A 1 -2.00 12.66 -18.61
N ALA A 2 -1.18 13.54 -18.03
CA ALA A 2 -0.29 13.22 -16.91
C ALA A 2 -0.95 12.51 -15.70
N LEU A 3 -2.05 13.06 -15.16
CA LEU A 3 -2.79 12.43 -14.04
C LEU A 3 -3.33 11.03 -14.38
N THR A 4 -3.76 10.80 -15.62
CA THR A 4 -4.20 9.47 -16.06
C THR A 4 -3.04 8.48 -16.06
N SER A 5 -1.86 8.89 -16.53
CA SER A 5 -0.66 8.05 -16.52
C SER A 5 -0.17 7.76 -15.11
N LEU A 6 -0.22 8.74 -14.20
CA LEU A 6 0.07 8.55 -12.77
C LEU A 6 -0.89 7.54 -12.14
N LEU A 7 -2.19 7.70 -12.35
CA LEU A 7 -3.22 6.77 -11.87
C LEU A 7 -2.99 5.35 -12.39
N HIS A 8 -2.65 5.18 -13.68
CA HIS A 8 -2.36 3.87 -14.25
C HIS A 8 -1.12 3.23 -13.62
N GLN A 9 -0.09 4.01 -13.31
CA GLN A 9 1.12 3.49 -12.67
C GLN A 9 0.84 3.04 -11.23
N LEU A 10 -0.02 3.73 -10.49
CA LEU A 10 -0.40 3.35 -9.12
C LEU A 10 -1.47 2.25 -9.07
N ALA A 11 -2.17 2.00 -10.17
CA ALA A 11 -3.19 0.97 -10.26
C ALA A 11 -2.62 -0.44 -10.09
N ASP A 12 -3.41 -1.33 -9.51
CA ASP A 12 -3.22 -2.76 -9.66
C ASP A 12 -3.66 -3.19 -11.06
N GLU A 13 -2.70 -3.45 -11.95
CA GLU A 13 -2.95 -3.83 -13.34
C GLU A 13 -3.77 -5.12 -13.48
N LYS A 14 -3.73 -6.01 -12.48
CA LYS A 14 -4.48 -7.27 -12.53
C LYS A 14 -5.94 -7.10 -12.14
N HIS A 15 -6.23 -6.12 -11.31
CA HIS A 15 -7.56 -5.88 -10.72
C HIS A 15 -8.20 -4.57 -11.20
N SER A 16 -7.57 -3.86 -12.14
CA SER A 16 -8.06 -2.62 -12.72
C SER A 16 -8.46 -2.82 -14.18
N ASP A 17 -9.63 -2.33 -14.56
CA ASP A 17 -10.00 -2.14 -15.96
C ASP A 17 -9.74 -0.69 -16.35
N LEU A 18 -8.49 -0.42 -16.74
CA LEU A 18 -8.03 0.91 -17.14
C LEU A 18 -8.79 1.44 -18.37
N SER A 19 -9.22 0.55 -19.27
CA SER A 19 -9.99 0.91 -20.47
C SER A 19 -11.39 1.42 -20.13
N ARG A 20 -11.98 0.95 -19.03
CA ARG A 20 -13.27 1.42 -18.52
C ARG A 20 -13.16 2.44 -17.39
N GLY A 21 -11.93 2.81 -17.00
CA GLY A 21 -11.68 3.76 -15.91
C GLY A 21 -11.90 3.18 -14.50
N ALA A 22 -12.04 1.86 -14.36
CA ALA A 22 -12.10 1.18 -13.08
C ALA A 22 -10.67 0.94 -12.57
N ILE A 23 -10.25 1.75 -11.60
CA ILE A 23 -8.90 1.72 -11.03
C ILE A 23 -8.97 1.24 -9.59
N SER A 24 -8.28 0.14 -9.32
CA SER A 24 -8.17 -0.51 -8.01
C SER A 24 -6.74 -0.33 -7.47
N PRO A 25 -6.56 0.00 -6.19
CA PRO A 25 -5.23 0.06 -5.58
C PRO A 25 -4.63 -1.35 -5.40
N ARG A 26 -3.31 -1.41 -5.21
CA ARG A 26 -2.55 -2.64 -4.92
C ARG A 26 -2.62 -3.00 -3.45
N PHE A 27 -3.71 -3.64 -3.03
CA PHE A 27 -3.92 -3.98 -1.63
C PHE A 27 -2.89 -5.00 -1.10
N LEU A 28 -2.45 -4.78 0.14
CA LEU A 28 -1.68 -5.73 0.91
C LEU A 28 -2.58 -6.86 1.40
N THR A 29 -2.09 -8.10 1.29
CA THR A 29 -2.79 -9.29 1.76
C THR A 29 -2.58 -9.48 3.26
N ILE A 30 -3.65 -9.71 4.01
CA ILE A 30 -3.61 -9.99 5.45
C ILE A 30 -3.19 -11.47 5.66
N PRO A 31 -2.10 -11.72 6.41
CA PRO A 31 -1.72 -13.07 6.79
C PRO A 31 -2.82 -13.74 7.63
N SER A 32 -3.12 -15.01 7.35
CA SER A 32 -4.22 -15.77 7.97
C SER A 32 -3.88 -17.24 8.23
N ALA A 33 -2.62 -17.63 8.09
CA ALA A 33 -2.16 -18.97 8.40
C ALA A 33 -2.45 -19.34 9.87
N ILE A 34 -2.79 -20.62 10.09
CA ILE A 34 -3.14 -21.18 11.41
C ILE A 34 -1.95 -21.86 12.12
N ASP A 35 -0.88 -22.13 11.38
CA ASP A 35 0.35 -22.75 11.86
C ASP A 35 1.56 -21.83 11.68
N SER A 36 2.55 -21.94 12.59
CA SER A 36 3.74 -21.09 12.62
C SER A 36 4.58 -21.14 11.32
N PRO A 37 4.87 -22.31 10.71
CA PRO A 37 5.65 -22.37 9.48
C PRO A 37 4.98 -21.64 8.30
N SER A 38 3.68 -21.87 8.11
CA SER A 38 2.93 -21.20 7.04
C SER A 38 2.81 -19.70 7.29
N LEU A 39 2.66 -19.28 8.55
CA LEU A 39 2.61 -17.86 8.89
C LEU A 39 3.93 -17.16 8.60
N HIS A 40 5.07 -17.79 8.93
CA HIS A 40 6.39 -17.25 8.62
C HIS A 40 6.57 -16.98 7.11
N ILE A 41 6.17 -17.94 6.27
CA ILE A 41 6.20 -17.77 4.80
C ILE A 41 5.29 -16.62 4.35
N GLN A 42 4.11 -16.44 4.96
CA GLN A 42 3.21 -15.33 4.62
C GLN A 42 3.79 -13.98 5.05
N LEU A 43 4.41 -13.88 6.22
CA LEU A 43 5.07 -12.66 6.70
C LEU A 43 6.26 -12.28 5.81
N GLU A 44 7.09 -13.24 5.41
CA GLU A 44 8.19 -13.00 4.47
C GLU A 44 7.68 -12.47 3.12
N LYS A 45 6.64 -13.12 2.57
CA LYS A 45 5.99 -12.65 1.34
C LYS A 45 5.42 -11.25 1.48
N LEU A 46 4.78 -10.94 2.60
CA LEU A 46 4.24 -9.62 2.88
C LEU A 46 5.36 -8.57 2.88
N ARG A 47 6.48 -8.79 3.58
CA ARG A 47 7.63 -7.88 3.58
C ARG A 47 8.19 -7.65 2.18
N HIS A 48 8.28 -8.69 1.35
CA HIS A 48 8.74 -8.56 -0.04
C HIS A 48 7.79 -7.74 -0.90
N ILE A 49 6.47 -7.92 -0.72
CA ILE A 49 5.45 -7.12 -1.41
C ILE A 49 5.57 -5.65 -0.98
N ILE A 50 5.67 -5.39 0.32
CA ILE A 50 5.82 -4.03 0.86
C ILE A 50 7.07 -3.35 0.29
N PHE A 51 8.21 -4.04 0.28
CA PHE A 51 9.44 -3.50 -0.30
C PHE A 51 9.28 -3.15 -1.79
N LYS A 52 8.61 -4.01 -2.57
CA LYS A 52 8.31 -3.70 -3.97
C LYS A 52 7.40 -2.48 -4.10
N GLU A 53 6.37 -2.38 -3.27
CA GLU A 53 5.42 -1.28 -3.32
C GLU A 53 6.07 0.05 -2.92
N GLN A 54 6.92 0.07 -1.90
CA GLN A 54 7.68 1.26 -1.51
C GLN A 54 8.58 1.77 -2.64
N ASN A 55 9.32 0.88 -3.28
CA ASN A 55 10.18 1.24 -4.42
C ASN A 55 9.36 1.75 -5.61
N HIS A 56 8.22 1.10 -5.87
CA HIS A 56 7.29 1.50 -6.92
C HIS A 56 6.72 2.89 -6.65
N LEU A 57 6.15 3.12 -5.46
CA LEU A 57 5.61 4.40 -5.02
C LEU A 57 6.66 5.51 -5.12
N THR A 58 7.86 5.26 -4.61
CA THR A 58 8.98 6.23 -4.68
C THR A 58 9.36 6.56 -6.12
N SER A 59 9.45 5.54 -7.00
CA SER A 59 9.78 5.74 -8.41
C SER A 59 8.72 6.56 -9.14
N VAL A 60 7.44 6.24 -8.92
CA VAL A 60 6.31 6.94 -9.51
C VAL A 60 6.25 8.38 -9.01
N LEU A 61 6.30 8.61 -7.69
CA LEU A 61 6.28 9.96 -7.12
C LEU A 61 7.47 10.79 -7.58
N GLY A 62 8.67 10.21 -7.65
CA GLY A 62 9.86 10.88 -8.17
C GLY A 62 9.66 11.35 -9.61
N ARG A 63 9.15 10.47 -10.49
CA ARG A 63 8.87 10.78 -11.89
C ARG A 63 7.83 11.88 -12.08
N TRP A 64 6.83 11.94 -11.21
CA TRP A 64 5.73 12.89 -11.32
C TRP A 64 5.86 14.10 -10.38
N SER A 65 6.94 14.21 -9.62
CA SER A 65 7.15 15.27 -8.62
C SER A 65 7.08 16.68 -9.21
N GLU A 66 7.75 16.93 -10.34
CA GLU A 66 7.69 18.21 -11.05
C GLU A 66 6.29 18.54 -11.56
N PHE A 67 5.56 17.55 -12.06
CA PHE A 67 4.17 17.73 -12.50
C PHE A 67 3.26 18.04 -11.31
N LEU A 68 3.38 17.29 -10.22
CA LEU A 68 2.56 17.44 -9.02
C LEU A 68 2.80 18.79 -8.34
N THR A 69 4.04 19.30 -8.34
CA THR A 69 4.38 20.60 -7.76
C THR A 69 4.05 21.79 -8.65
N SER A 70 4.02 21.61 -9.98
CA SER A 70 3.73 22.70 -10.94
C SER A 70 2.24 22.92 -11.24
N THR A 71 1.38 21.92 -11.01
CA THR A 71 -0.04 21.95 -11.46
C THR A 71 -1.06 22.07 -10.32
N GLY A 72 -1.24 23.28 -9.79
CA GLY A 72 -2.24 23.58 -8.77
C GLY A 72 -1.92 22.97 -7.39
N ASN A 73 -2.83 23.10 -6.43
CA ASN A 73 -2.60 22.64 -5.05
C ASN A 73 -2.73 21.10 -4.94
N ASN A 74 -1.69 20.36 -5.35
CA ASN A 74 -1.58 18.90 -5.15
C ASN A 74 -0.83 18.55 -3.86
N THR A 75 -0.68 19.51 -2.93
CA THR A 75 0.02 19.33 -1.65
C THR A 75 -0.57 18.17 -0.86
N ASP A 76 -1.89 18.01 -0.89
CA ASP A 76 -2.57 16.93 -0.17
C ASP A 76 -2.25 15.56 -0.77
N ILE A 77 -2.17 15.43 -2.09
CA ILE A 77 -1.75 14.18 -2.77
C ILE A 77 -0.32 13.81 -2.37
N LEU A 78 0.60 14.78 -2.38
CA LEU A 78 1.99 14.56 -1.98
C LEU A 78 2.10 14.18 -0.50
N ARG A 79 1.31 14.81 0.37
CA ARG A 79 1.24 14.48 1.79
C ARG A 79 0.73 13.06 2.00
N THR A 80 -0.41 12.69 1.42
CA THR A 80 -0.98 11.35 1.53
C THR A 80 -0.01 10.28 1.00
N ALA A 81 0.71 10.59 -0.08
CA ALA A 81 1.69 9.65 -0.61
C ALA A 81 2.92 9.47 0.30
N ALA A 82 3.35 10.52 1.00
CA ALA A 82 4.41 10.44 2.01
C ALA A 82 3.95 9.69 3.27
N GLU A 83 2.72 9.95 3.74
CA GLU A 83 2.09 9.21 4.84
C GLU A 83 1.99 7.72 4.53
N LEU A 84 1.57 7.38 3.30
CA LEU A 84 1.52 5.99 2.84
C LEU A 84 2.90 5.32 2.83
N ALA A 85 3.96 6.03 2.40
CA ALA A 85 5.32 5.49 2.41
C ALA A 85 5.77 5.13 3.84
N LEU A 86 5.50 6.01 4.81
CA LEU A 86 5.78 5.76 6.23
C LEU A 86 4.96 4.58 6.76
N GLN A 87 3.69 4.49 6.38
CA GLN A 87 2.83 3.42 6.85
C GLN A 87 3.23 2.05 6.27
N LEU A 88 3.72 2.01 5.03
CA LEU A 88 4.33 0.80 4.48
C LEU A 88 5.56 0.37 5.30
N GLU A 89 6.38 1.31 5.78
CA GLU A 89 7.51 0.99 6.67
C GLU A 89 7.03 0.41 8.00
N GLN A 90 6.00 1.01 8.60
CA GLN A 90 5.39 0.52 9.85
C GLN A 90 4.87 -0.92 9.69
N VAL A 91 4.12 -1.22 8.64
CA VAL A 91 3.61 -2.58 8.40
C VAL A 91 4.77 -3.58 8.22
N ARG A 92 5.85 -3.18 7.54
CA ARG A 92 7.05 -4.04 7.38
C ARG A 92 7.67 -4.35 8.73
N ASP A 93 7.83 -3.35 9.57
CA ASP A 93 8.49 -3.47 10.87
C ASP A 93 7.61 -4.31 11.81
N SER A 94 6.30 -4.08 11.84
CA SER A 94 5.33 -4.92 12.59
C SER A 94 5.28 -6.36 12.09
N ALA A 95 5.41 -6.60 10.78
CA ALA A 95 5.52 -7.95 10.24
C ALA A 95 6.80 -8.65 10.71
N LEU A 96 7.91 -7.93 10.87
CA LEU A 96 9.16 -8.45 11.40
C LEU A 96 9.06 -8.71 12.91
N GLU A 97 8.44 -7.81 13.68
CA GLU A 97 8.20 -8.00 15.11
C GLU A 97 7.28 -9.21 15.38
N THR A 98 6.24 -9.38 14.57
CA THR A 98 5.36 -10.55 14.61
C THR A 98 6.15 -11.85 14.39
N GLU A 99 7.06 -11.86 13.43
CA GLU A 99 7.94 -13.00 13.14
C GLU A 99 8.90 -13.31 14.30
N GLN A 100 9.46 -12.28 14.93
CA GLN A 100 10.32 -12.44 16.10
C GLN A 100 9.55 -12.99 17.31
N ARG A 101 8.34 -12.48 17.57
CA ARG A 101 7.43 -13.00 18.60
C ARG A 101 7.10 -14.47 18.32
N LEU A 102 6.82 -14.81 17.07
CA LEU A 102 6.53 -16.19 16.66
C LEU A 102 7.71 -17.13 16.96
N ALA A 103 8.94 -16.71 16.62
CA ALA A 103 10.15 -17.47 16.90
C ALA A 103 10.40 -17.64 18.41
N ALA A 104 10.07 -16.64 19.22
CA ALA A 104 10.24 -16.70 20.67
C ALA A 104 9.23 -17.62 21.38
N THR A 105 8.06 -17.88 20.77
CA THR A 105 6.96 -18.57 21.46
C THR A 105 7.16 -20.10 21.54
N ASN A 106 8.19 -20.69 20.93
CA ASN A 106 8.56 -22.13 21.00
C ASN A 106 7.40 -23.15 20.84
N THR A 107 6.26 -22.72 20.31
CA THR A 107 5.02 -23.49 20.24
C THR A 107 4.53 -23.55 18.80
N THR A 108 3.99 -24.70 18.43
CA THR A 108 3.49 -24.98 17.08
C THR A 108 2.13 -24.33 16.81
N THR A 109 1.41 -23.95 17.87
CA THR A 109 0.10 -23.30 17.84
C THR A 109 0.23 -21.79 18.04
N LEU A 110 -0.36 -21.02 17.13
CA LEU A 110 -0.33 -19.55 17.16
C LEU A 110 -1.16 -18.99 18.33
N PRO A 111 -0.62 -18.04 19.10
CA PRO A 111 -1.43 -17.19 19.96
C PRO A 111 -2.42 -16.40 19.09
N HIS A 112 -3.71 -16.44 19.44
CA HIS A 112 -4.78 -15.79 18.65
C HIS A 112 -4.53 -14.28 18.47
N ASP A 113 -3.81 -13.67 19.40
CA ASP A 113 -3.60 -12.21 19.45
C ASP A 113 -2.35 -11.73 18.70
N ILE A 114 -1.53 -12.65 18.15
CA ILE A 114 -0.23 -12.27 17.56
C ILE A 114 -0.39 -11.47 16.26
N LEU A 115 -1.52 -11.60 15.58
CA LEU A 115 -1.79 -10.95 14.30
C LEU A 115 -2.71 -9.74 14.39
N THR A 116 -3.29 -9.45 15.55
CA THR A 116 -4.30 -8.39 15.68
C THR A 116 -3.74 -7.02 15.30
N GLU A 117 -2.58 -6.67 15.85
CA GLU A 117 -1.89 -5.40 15.58
C GLU A 117 -1.49 -5.29 14.11
N LEU A 118 -0.82 -6.31 13.57
CA LEU A 118 -0.43 -6.35 12.17
C LEU A 118 -1.63 -6.26 11.22
N THR A 119 -2.72 -6.94 11.53
CA THR A 119 -3.96 -6.90 10.73
C THR A 119 -4.55 -5.49 10.71
N GLN A 120 -4.57 -4.80 11.84
CA GLN A 120 -5.05 -3.43 11.93
C GLN A 120 -4.18 -2.47 11.11
N GLU A 121 -2.86 -2.61 11.17
CA GLU A 121 -1.95 -1.78 10.38
C GLU A 121 -2.08 -2.02 8.88
N ILE A 122 -2.19 -3.28 8.45
CA ILE A 122 -2.43 -3.64 7.04
C ILE A 122 -3.74 -3.02 6.54
N ASN A 123 -4.82 -3.11 7.32
CA ASN A 123 -6.10 -2.51 6.97
C ASN A 123 -5.99 -0.99 6.83
N SER A 124 -5.36 -0.34 7.80
CA SER A 124 -5.15 1.11 7.75
C SER A 124 -4.30 1.53 6.53
N CYS A 125 -3.30 0.73 6.15
CA CYS A 125 -2.48 0.96 4.96
C CYS A 125 -3.31 0.81 3.67
N ASN A 126 -4.18 -0.20 3.62
CA ASN A 126 -5.09 -0.45 2.50
C ASN A 126 -6.11 0.68 2.34
N ASP A 127 -6.62 1.24 3.44
CA ASP A 127 -7.51 2.40 3.41
C ASP A 127 -6.81 3.64 2.85
N GLN A 128 -5.55 3.87 3.23
CA GLN A 128 -4.75 4.97 2.68
C GLN A 128 -4.43 4.81 1.19
N LEU A 129 -4.11 3.58 0.74
CA LEU A 129 -3.95 3.27 -0.68
C LEU A 129 -5.21 3.64 -1.48
N SER A 130 -6.39 3.31 -0.95
CA SER A 130 -7.67 3.67 -1.56
C SER A 130 -7.88 5.18 -1.60
N SER A 131 -7.62 5.87 -0.49
CA SER A 131 -7.74 7.33 -0.37
C SER A 131 -6.84 8.07 -1.37
N LEU A 132 -5.60 7.60 -1.58
CA LEU A 132 -4.69 8.18 -2.56
C LEU A 132 -5.23 8.06 -3.99
N ILE A 133 -5.72 6.86 -4.37
CA ILE A 133 -6.30 6.63 -5.69
C ILE A 133 -7.55 7.50 -5.90
N ASP A 134 -8.41 7.62 -4.91
CA ASP A 134 -9.64 8.41 -5.01
C ASP A 134 -9.37 9.92 -5.07
N SER A 135 -8.37 10.40 -4.34
CA SER A 135 -7.89 11.78 -4.43
C SER A 135 -7.40 12.11 -5.85
N LEU A 136 -6.62 11.20 -6.45
CA LEU A 136 -6.13 11.33 -7.82
C LEU A 136 -7.25 11.27 -8.86
N LYS A 137 -8.25 10.40 -8.68
CA LYS A 137 -9.45 10.33 -9.55
C LYS A 137 -10.27 11.61 -9.50
N THR A 138 -10.48 12.15 -8.29
CA THR A 138 -11.20 13.41 -8.08
C THR A 138 -10.49 14.53 -8.80
N ARG A 139 -9.17 14.64 -8.61
CA ARG A 139 -8.33 15.65 -9.26
C ARG A 139 -8.36 15.56 -10.78
N LYS A 140 -8.29 14.35 -11.34
CA LYS A 140 -8.43 14.12 -12.79
C LYS A 140 -9.78 14.62 -13.32
N SER A 141 -10.85 14.39 -12.56
CA SER A 141 -12.20 14.80 -12.95
C SER A 141 -12.37 16.32 -12.93
N GLU A 142 -11.79 17.01 -11.94
CA GLU A 142 -11.75 18.48 -11.89
C GLU A 142 -11.01 19.07 -13.09
N HIS A 143 -9.83 18.54 -13.41
CA HIS A 143 -9.04 18.98 -14.58
C HIS A 143 -9.70 18.69 -15.93
N SER A 144 -10.63 17.73 -16.00
CA SER A 144 -11.35 17.40 -17.24
C SER A 144 -12.61 18.25 -17.45
N ARG A 145 -13.02 19.04 -16.45
CA ARG A 145 -14.20 19.93 -16.48
C ARG A 145 -13.88 21.39 -16.77
N ILE A 146 -12.58 21.74 -16.81
CA ILE A 146 -12.05 23.05 -17.16
C ILE A 146 -11.61 23.01 -18.63
#